data_AF-A0A2P5BPF7-F1
#
_entry.id   AF-A0A2P5BPF7-F1
#
_cell.length_a   1.000
_cell.length_b   1.000
_cell.length_c   1.000
_cell.angle_alpha   90.00
_cell.angle_beta   90.00
_cell.angle_gamma   90.00
#
_symmetry.space_group_name_H-M   'P 1'
#
loop_
_entity.id
_entity.type
_entity.pdbx_description
1 polymer ?
#
loop_
_entity_poly.entity_id
_entity_poly.type
_entity_poly.pdbx_seq_one_letter_code
_entity_poly.pdbx_strand_id
1 'polypeptide(L)'
;MAEEEEETMIRPEFPNGRVKKIMKLDQDIKKVNSEALFLISCSTQLFLGFLAERSADVATEKKRKVVKLEHIRAAVKRHQPTSDFLLDSFPLPSQPSDHPPSDRNRSRPVAEKPVPAGIRRIDDFFRMQANEAPIEIDE
;
A
#
# COMPACT_ATOMS: atom_id res chain seq x y z
N MET A 1 7.61 46.71 4.10
CA MET A 1 6.87 45.94 3.08
C MET A 1 5.94 45.04 3.87
N ALA A 2 4.64 45.33 3.82
CA ALA A 2 3.64 44.47 4.46
C ALA A 2 3.41 43.30 3.50
N GLU A 3 3.78 42.10 3.92
CA GLU A 3 3.43 40.88 3.21
C GLU A 3 1.91 40.72 3.37
N GLU A 4 1.19 40.93 2.26
CA GLU A 4 -0.22 40.59 2.17
C GLU A 4 -0.32 39.08 2.33
N GLU A 5 -0.72 38.63 3.52
CA GLU A 5 -1.16 37.25 3.73
C GLU A 5 -2.34 37.01 2.78
N GLU A 6 -2.09 36.35 1.65
CA GLU A 6 -3.17 35.78 0.85
C GLU A 6 -3.90 34.79 1.75
N GLU A 7 -5.00 35.24 2.36
CA GLU A 7 -6.03 34.37 2.92
C GLU A 7 -6.60 33.55 1.77
N THR A 8 -5.89 32.50 1.38
CA THR A 8 -6.39 31.47 0.50
C THR A 8 -7.56 30.84 1.24
N MET A 9 -8.77 31.29 0.90
CA MET A 9 -10.00 30.77 1.48
C MET A 9 -10.04 29.27 1.20
N ILE A 10 -9.69 28.48 2.21
CA ILE A 10 -9.68 27.01 2.13
C ILE A 10 -11.12 26.58 1.87
N ARG A 11 -11.40 26.23 0.62
CA ARG A 11 -12.65 25.58 0.23
C ARG A 11 -12.41 24.07 0.32
N PRO A 12 -12.92 23.40 1.36
CA PRO A 12 -12.70 21.97 1.48
C PRO A 12 -13.38 21.21 0.34
N GLU A 13 -12.62 20.35 -0.32
CA GLU A 13 -13.07 19.57 -1.48
C GLU A 13 -13.81 18.28 -1.10
N PHE A 14 -14.06 18.06 0.20
CA PHE A 14 -14.71 16.85 0.66
C PHE A 14 -16.21 16.83 0.38
N PRO A 15 -16.80 15.70 -0.05
CA PRO A 15 -18.24 15.58 -0.20
C PRO A 15 -18.94 15.72 1.16
N ASN A 16 -19.73 16.78 1.33
CA ASN A 16 -20.50 17.08 2.55
C ASN A 16 -21.28 15.86 3.09
N GLY A 17 -21.92 15.11 2.20
CA GLY A 17 -22.68 13.91 2.57
C GLY A 17 -21.81 12.80 3.18
N ARG A 18 -20.54 12.68 2.76
CA ARG A 18 -19.59 11.68 3.30
C ARG A 18 -19.06 12.12 4.66
N VAL A 19 -18.65 13.37 4.80
CA VAL A 19 -18.19 13.93 6.09
C VAL A 19 -19.30 13.80 7.13
N LYS A 20 -20.53 14.20 6.81
CA LYS A 20 -21.69 14.06 7.69
C LYS A 20 -21.99 12.62 8.09
N LYS A 21 -21.83 11.65 7.17
CA LYS A 21 -22.00 10.22 7.49
C LYS A 21 -20.95 9.73 8.47
N ILE A 22 -19.69 10.14 8.32
CA ILE A 22 -18.59 9.77 9.23
C ILE A 22 -18.83 10.36 10.62
N MET A 23 -19.20 11.65 10.70
CA MET A 23 -19.53 12.29 11.98
C MET A 23 -20.64 11.55 12.72
N LYS A 24 -21.67 11.08 12.01
CA LYS A 24 -22.80 10.34 12.58
C LYS A 24 -22.53 8.85 12.86
N LEU A 25 -21.29 8.37 12.69
CA LEU A 25 -20.91 7.05 13.21
C LEU A 25 -20.93 7.06 14.74
N ASP A 26 -20.70 8.22 15.35
CA ASP A 26 -20.95 8.45 16.76
C ASP A 26 -22.47 8.53 17.01
N GLN A 27 -22.98 7.61 17.83
CA GLN A 27 -24.41 7.46 18.12
C GLN A 27 -24.95 8.62 18.97
N ASP A 28 -24.09 9.34 19.69
CA ASP A 28 -24.49 10.47 20.51
C ASP A 28 -24.75 11.74 19.67
N ILE A 29 -24.29 11.77 18.41
CA ILE A 29 -24.45 12.89 17.48
C ILE A 29 -25.80 12.82 16.76
N LYS A 30 -26.80 13.49 17.33
CA LYS A 30 -28.16 13.57 16.76
C LYS A 30 -28.25 14.46 15.51
N LYS A 31 -27.68 15.68 15.60
CA LYS A 31 -27.75 16.71 14.56
C LYS A 31 -26.35 17.26 14.26
N VAL A 32 -26.13 17.59 12.99
CA VAL A 32 -24.91 18.23 12.49
C VAL A 32 -25.35 19.46 11.70
N ASN A 33 -24.93 20.65 12.15
CA ASN A 33 -25.19 21.91 11.46
C ASN A 33 -24.15 22.16 10.35
N SER A 34 -24.38 23.18 9.53
CA SER A 34 -23.49 23.53 8.40
C SER A 34 -22.13 24.05 8.86
N GLU A 35 -22.08 24.80 9.96
CA GLU A 35 -20.84 25.38 10.49
C GLU A 35 -19.88 24.31 11.01
N ALA A 36 -20.37 23.34 11.79
CA ALA A 36 -19.56 22.22 12.26
C ALA A 36 -19.09 21.35 11.08
N LEU A 37 -19.96 21.12 10.09
CA LEU A 37 -19.59 20.38 8.89
C LEU A 37 -18.46 21.09 8.12
N PHE A 38 -18.56 22.41 7.97
CA PHE A 38 -17.53 23.22 7.31
C PHE A 38 -16.22 23.19 8.08
N LEU A 39 -16.26 23.44 9.39
CA LEU A 39 -15.06 23.45 10.24
C LEU A 39 -14.34 22.10 10.20
N ILE A 40 -15.07 20.99 10.37
CA ILE A 40 -14.48 19.65 10.30
C ILE A 40 -13.88 19.38 8.93
N SER A 41 -14.52 19.83 7.85
CA SER A 41 -13.99 19.65 6.49
C SER A 41 -12.68 20.41 6.29
N CYS A 42 -12.60 21.67 6.74
CA CYS A 42 -11.36 22.47 6.70
C CYS A 42 -10.26 21.86 7.58
N SER A 43 -10.58 21.52 8.83
CA SER A 43 -9.64 20.91 9.77
C SER A 43 -9.10 19.58 9.23
N THR A 44 -9.94 18.76 8.59
CA THR A 44 -9.53 17.50 7.98
C THR A 44 -8.57 17.74 6.82
N GLN A 45 -8.78 18.77 6.00
CA GLN A 45 -7.87 19.11 4.91
C GLN A 45 -6.50 19.55 5.42
N LEU A 46 -6.48 20.45 6.42
CA LEU A 46 -5.25 20.91 7.06
C LEU A 46 -4.51 19.73 7.71
N PHE A 47 -5.23 18.86 8.41
CA PHE A 47 -4.68 17.67 9.03
C PHE A 47 -4.05 16.70 8.02
N LEU A 48 -4.71 16.46 6.88
CA LEU A 48 -4.18 15.62 5.80
C LEU A 48 -2.91 16.22 5.19
N GLY A 49 -2.91 17.53 4.93
CA GLY A 49 -1.73 18.25 4.46
C GLY A 49 -0.55 18.11 5.41
N PHE A 50 -0.77 18.41 6.69
CA PHE A 50 0.21 18.24 7.76
C PHE A 50 0.74 16.80 7.83
N LEU A 51 -0.14 15.80 7.86
CA LEU A 51 0.27 14.40 7.97
C LEU A 51 1.07 13.94 6.73
N ALA A 52 0.67 14.37 5.54
CA ALA A 52 1.36 14.05 4.29
C ALA A 52 2.77 14.66 4.27
N GLU A 53 2.90 15.95 4.64
CA GLU A 53 4.18 16.66 4.74
C GLU A 53 5.12 15.96 5.72
N ARG A 54 4.68 15.73 6.96
CA ARG A 54 5.51 15.04 7.98
C ARG A 54 5.89 13.62 7.57
N SER A 55 5.01 12.91 6.87
CA SER A 55 5.31 11.57 6.34
C SER A 55 6.33 11.62 5.20
N ALA A 56 6.29 12.65 4.37
CA ALA A 56 7.25 12.89 3.29
C ALA A 56 8.63 13.28 3.83
N ASP A 57 8.71 14.10 4.89
CA ASP A 57 9.96 14.43 5.59
C ASP A 57 10.65 13.14 6.07
N VAL A 58 9.92 12.27 6.77
CA VAL A 58 10.43 10.98 7.25
C VAL A 58 10.90 10.08 6.10
N ALA A 59 10.18 10.05 4.98
CA ALA A 59 10.57 9.28 3.81
C ALA A 59 11.88 9.83 3.20
N THR A 60 12.01 11.16 3.14
CA THR A 60 13.17 11.87 2.61
C THR A 60 14.41 11.67 3.47
N GLU A 61 14.28 11.75 4.81
CA GLU A 61 15.34 11.40 5.76
C GLU A 61 15.87 9.98 5.53
N LYS A 62 14.98 9.04 5.16
CA LYS A 62 15.33 7.65 4.82
C LYS A 62 15.75 7.46 3.36
N LYS A 63 16.00 8.54 2.61
CA LYS A 63 16.38 8.53 1.19
C LYS A 63 15.39 7.75 0.30
N ARG A 64 14.10 7.80 0.64
CA ARG A 64 13.01 7.18 -0.13
C ARG A 64 12.22 8.25 -0.88
N LYS A 65 11.85 7.95 -2.12
CA LYS A 65 10.95 8.79 -2.94
C LYS A 65 9.47 8.43 -2.80
N VAL A 66 9.18 7.31 -2.12
CA VAL A 66 7.82 6.78 -1.95
C VAL A 66 7.48 6.75 -0.47
N VAL A 67 6.36 7.39 -0.11
CA VAL A 67 5.80 7.33 1.25
C VAL A 67 5.17 5.96 1.47
N LYS A 68 5.49 5.32 2.59
CA LYS A 68 5.00 4.01 3.00
C LYS A 68 4.38 4.11 4.39
N LEU A 69 3.63 3.09 4.79
CA LEU A 69 3.00 3.02 6.11
C LEU A 69 3.99 3.23 7.27
N GLU A 70 5.22 2.73 7.14
CA GLU A 70 6.27 2.90 8.14
C GLU A 70 6.72 4.36 8.31
N HIS A 71 6.62 5.17 7.26
CA HIS A 71 6.94 6.60 7.31
C HIS A 71 5.82 7.37 8.02
N ILE A 72 4.56 7.06 7.70
CA ILE A 72 3.39 7.64 8.37
C ILE A 72 3.41 7.31 9.87
N ARG A 73 3.65 6.05 10.22
CA ARG A 73 3.74 5.62 11.63
C ARG A 73 4.83 6.39 12.38
N ALA A 74 6.00 6.57 11.77
CA ALA A 74 7.09 7.31 12.37
C ALA A 74 6.79 8.81 12.50
N ALA A 75 6.14 9.43 11.51
CA ALA A 75 5.70 10.82 11.57
C ALA A 75 4.69 11.04 12.71
N VAL A 76 3.68 10.16 12.81
CA VAL A 76 2.69 10.21 13.91
C VAL A 76 3.37 10.08 15.28
N LYS A 77 4.33 9.15 15.45
CA LYS A 77 5.06 8.99 16.71
C LYS A 77 5.88 10.22 17.11
N ARG A 78 6.29 11.06 16.17
CA ARG A 78 7.09 12.27 16.45
C ARG A 78 6.22 13.45 16.92
N HIS A 79 4.90 13.38 16.74
CA HIS A 79 3.99 14.48 17.06
C HIS A 79 2.94 14.05 18.09
N GLN A 80 3.15 14.43 19.35
CA GLN A 80 2.38 13.96 20.51
C GLN A 80 0.84 14.13 20.34
N PRO A 81 0.31 15.29 19.94
CA PRO A 81 -1.14 15.45 19.81
C PRO A 81 -1.79 14.47 18.83
N THR A 82 -1.05 14.04 17.81
CA THR A 82 -1.56 13.07 16.83
C THR A 82 -1.28 11.62 17.23
N SER A 83 -0.21 11.37 17.99
CA SER A 83 0.08 10.00 18.46
C SER A 83 -1.03 9.47 19.36
N ASP A 84 -1.62 10.35 20.18
CA ASP A 84 -2.60 9.99 21.20
C ASP A 84 -3.87 9.34 20.62
N PHE A 85 -4.22 9.63 19.36
CA PHE A 85 -5.43 9.06 18.74
C PHE A 85 -5.16 8.17 17.51
N LEU A 86 -3.98 8.24 16.90
CA LEU A 86 -3.70 7.52 15.65
C LEU A 86 -2.94 6.21 15.84
N LEU A 87 -2.12 6.07 16.89
CA LEU A 87 -1.23 4.90 16.98
C LEU A 87 -1.99 3.58 17.06
N ASP A 88 -3.14 3.58 17.74
CA ASP A 88 -4.01 2.42 17.89
C ASP A 88 -4.79 2.07 16.61
N SER A 89 -4.81 2.99 15.63
CA SER A 89 -5.49 2.79 14.34
C SER A 89 -4.62 2.10 13.29
N PHE A 90 -3.30 1.97 13.53
CA PHE A 90 -2.41 1.33 12.56
C PHE A 90 -2.31 -0.18 12.78
N PRO A 91 -2.25 -0.99 11.70
CA PRO A 91 -1.99 -2.42 11.86
C PRO A 91 -0.64 -2.62 12.52
N LEU A 92 -0.52 -3.63 13.38
CA LEU A 92 0.76 -3.99 13.98
C LEU A 92 1.77 -4.31 12.86
N PRO A 93 3.04 -3.85 12.98
CA PRO A 93 4.07 -4.31 12.07
C PRO A 93 4.10 -5.84 12.14
N SER A 94 3.94 -6.50 10.99
CA SER A 94 4.15 -7.94 10.88
C SER A 94 5.54 -8.23 11.45
N GLN A 95 5.60 -8.94 12.58
CA GLN A 95 6.87 -9.48 13.04
C GLN A 95 7.48 -10.26 11.88
N PRO A 96 8.79 -10.14 11.62
CA PRO A 96 9.45 -11.09 10.75
C PRO A 96 9.25 -12.45 11.42
N SER A 97 8.37 -13.26 10.86
CA SER A 97 8.29 -14.65 11.28
C SER A 97 9.66 -15.25 11.01
N ASP A 98 10.30 -15.84 12.03
CA ASP A 98 11.49 -16.69 11.91
C ASP A 98 11.22 -17.99 11.12
N HIS A 99 10.20 -18.00 10.27
CA HIS A 99 10.02 -19.06 9.31
C HIS A 99 11.09 -18.87 8.22
N PRO A 100 12.00 -19.85 8.04
CA PRO A 100 12.89 -19.82 6.89
C PRO A 100 12.03 -19.68 5.63
N PRO A 101 12.53 -19.02 4.56
CA PRO A 101 11.77 -18.85 3.34
C PRO A 101 11.31 -20.24 2.90
N SER A 102 10.02 -20.55 3.06
CA SER A 102 9.47 -21.79 2.53
C SER A 102 9.55 -21.62 1.02
N ASP A 103 10.54 -22.30 0.46
CA ASP A 103 10.73 -22.47 -0.96
C ASP A 103 9.35 -22.74 -1.57
N ARG A 104 8.84 -21.77 -2.33
CA ARG A 104 7.46 -21.80 -2.85
C ARG A 104 7.37 -22.73 -4.05
N ASN A 105 8.17 -23.79 -4.04
CA ASN A 105 8.20 -24.86 -5.01
C ASN A 105 7.25 -25.98 -4.57
N ARG A 106 5.98 -25.62 -4.30
CA ARG A 106 4.91 -26.62 -4.27
C ARG A 106 4.41 -26.81 -5.69
N SER A 107 5.17 -27.58 -6.46
CA SER A 107 4.69 -28.22 -7.67
C SER A 107 3.42 -28.99 -7.32
N ARG A 108 2.27 -28.42 -7.69
CA ARG A 108 1.05 -29.22 -7.84
C ARG A 108 1.31 -30.19 -8.99
N PRO A 109 1.01 -31.49 -8.89
CA PRO A 109 0.91 -32.32 -10.08
C PRO A 109 -0.35 -31.85 -10.81
N VAL A 110 -0.21 -30.90 -11.73
CA VAL A 110 -1.24 -30.66 -12.75
C VAL A 110 -1.16 -31.89 -13.65
N ALA A 111 -2.25 -32.65 -13.72
CA ALA A 111 -2.38 -33.71 -14.71
C ALA A 111 -2.22 -33.08 -16.10
N GLU A 112 -1.07 -33.31 -16.73
CA GLU A 112 -0.74 -32.68 -17.98
C GLU A 112 -1.51 -33.36 -19.12
N LYS A 113 -2.23 -32.55 -19.89
CA LYS A 113 -2.83 -32.96 -21.16
C LYS A 113 -1.71 -33.45 -22.09
N PRO A 114 -1.91 -34.56 -22.84
CA PRO A 114 -0.90 -35.06 -23.76
C PRO A 114 -0.57 -33.99 -24.81
N VAL A 115 0.72 -33.76 -25.00
CA VAL A 115 1.24 -32.81 -26.00
C VAL A 115 0.95 -33.40 -27.40
N PRO A 116 0.55 -32.58 -28.40
CA PRO A 116 0.37 -33.04 -29.77
C PRO A 116 1.63 -33.73 -30.33
N ALA A 117 1.40 -34.75 -31.17
CA ALA A 117 2.49 -35.50 -31.81
C ALA A 117 3.44 -34.55 -32.55
N GLY A 118 4.75 -34.69 -32.29
CA GLY A 118 5.81 -33.91 -32.93
C GLY A 118 6.40 -32.77 -32.09
N ILE A 119 5.83 -32.47 -30.92
CA ILE A 119 6.37 -31.43 -30.02
C ILE A 119 6.92 -32.11 -28.76
N ARG A 120 8.22 -31.97 -28.53
CA ARG A 120 8.88 -32.41 -27.29
C ARG A 120 8.84 -31.30 -26.24
N ARG A 121 8.86 -31.66 -24.96
CA ARG A 121 8.95 -30.66 -23.90
C ARG A 121 10.31 -30.02 -23.90
N ILE A 122 10.34 -28.74 -23.58
CA ILE A 122 11.58 -28.00 -23.42
C ILE A 122 12.45 -28.60 -22.30
N ASP A 123 11.83 -29.27 -21.31
CA ASP A 123 12.55 -29.99 -20.26
C ASP A 123 13.41 -31.14 -20.80
N ASP A 124 13.03 -31.76 -21.93
CA ASP A 124 13.79 -32.84 -22.57
C ASP A 124 15.05 -32.28 -23.26
N PHE A 125 15.00 -31.03 -23.72
CA PHE A 125 16.12 -30.34 -24.37
C PHE A 125 17.29 -30.14 -23.41
N PHE A 126 17.00 -29.82 -22.13
CA PHE A 126 18.03 -29.53 -21.13
C PHE A 126 18.56 -30.76 -20.40
N ARG A 127 17.98 -31.95 -20.62
CA ARG A 127 18.41 -33.22 -20.01
C ARG A 127 19.31 -34.07 -20.91
N MET A 128 19.63 -33.59 -22.10
CA MET A 128 20.40 -34.36 -23.08
C MET A 128 21.86 -34.50 -22.64
N GLN A 129 22.20 -35.65 -22.05
CA GLN A 129 23.58 -36.13 -21.89
C GLN A 129 23.79 -37.44 -22.65
N ALA A 130 24.63 -37.33 -23.69
CA ALA A 130 25.57 -38.30 -24.24
C ALA A 130 25.15 -39.79 -24.28
N ASN A 131 24.56 -40.22 -25.39
CA ASN A 131 25.09 -41.35 -26.17
C ASN A 131 24.42 -41.36 -27.56
N GLU A 132 25.12 -40.83 -28.56
CA GLU A 132 24.66 -40.87 -29.95
C GLU A 132 25.51 -41.93 -30.68
N ALA A 133 24.87 -43.04 -31.06
CA ALA A 133 25.42 -43.99 -32.04
C ALA A 133 24.73 -43.72 -33.39
N PRO A 134 25.43 -43.93 -34.54
CA PRO A 134 25.05 -43.32 -35.80
C PRO A 134 23.80 -43.96 -36.39
N ILE A 135 22.98 -43.12 -37.01
CA ILE A 135 21.78 -43.53 -37.76
C ILE A 135 22.27 -44.11 -39.10
N GLU A 136 22.04 -45.40 -39.34
CA GLU A 136 22.06 -45.98 -40.70
C GLU A 136 20.85 -45.44 -41.47
N ILE A 137 21.11 -44.85 -42.64
CA ILE A 137 20.09 -44.40 -43.59
C ILE A 137 20.12 -45.44 -44.71
N ASP A 138 19.07 -46.26 -44.81
CA ASP A 138 18.81 -47.08 -46.00
C ASP A 138 17.91 -46.31 -46.97
N GLU A 139 18.22 -46.50 -48.25
CA GLU A 139 17.74 -45.81 -49.46
C GLU A 139 16.29 -46.12 -49.86
#